data_AF-A0B6K8-F1
#
_entry.id   AF-A0B6K8-F1
#
_cell.length_a   1.000
_cell.length_b   1.000
_cell.length_c   1.000
_cell.angle_alpha   90.00
_cell.angle_beta   90.00
_cell.angle_gamma   90.00
#
_symmetry.space_group_name_H-M   'P 1'
#
loop_
_entity.id
_entity.type
_entity.pdbx_description
1 polymer ?
#
loop_
_entity_poly.entity_id
_entity_poly.type
_entity_poly.pdbx_seq_one_letter_code
_entity_poly.pdbx_strand_id
1 'polypeptide(L)'
;MPEPQKTQDLVSVEVSGLSASLLITHGSISIWFGRSATPSLVSRVIRTIARIDCATEHERVILCDFNEISDFEGRGYVLTSYARSGDMYRAIFVVPFSREDALDLFIDSILDAISKGDISVSLRWRGGPVRMRALCEELKRLNYFTRFISNYRTDE
;
A
#
# COMPACT_ATOMS: atom_id res chain seq x y z
N MET A 1 -2.52 42.55 -15.88
CA MET A 1 -3.04 41.59 -14.89
C MET A 1 -2.64 40.20 -15.35
N PRO A 2 -1.88 39.40 -14.59
CA PRO A 2 -1.69 38.00 -14.94
C PRO A 2 -2.98 37.23 -14.66
N GLU A 3 -3.39 36.39 -15.60
CA GLU A 3 -4.52 35.46 -15.43
C GLU A 3 -4.26 34.51 -14.25
N PRO A 4 -5.29 34.13 -13.47
CA PRO A 4 -5.14 33.08 -12.47
C PRO A 4 -4.74 31.79 -13.19
N GLN A 5 -3.54 31.28 -12.89
CA GLN A 5 -3.12 29.96 -13.33
C GLN A 5 -4.18 28.96 -12.87
N LYS A 6 -4.91 28.33 -13.81
CA LYS A 6 -5.82 27.22 -13.52
C LYS A 6 -5.03 26.20 -12.70
N THR A 7 -5.37 26.05 -11.43
CA THR A 7 -4.77 25.04 -10.56
C THR A 7 -5.24 23.69 -11.09
N GLN A 8 -4.43 23.04 -11.93
CA GLN A 8 -4.72 21.70 -12.40
C GLN A 8 -4.74 20.76 -11.18
N ASP A 9 -5.90 20.15 -10.91
CA ASP A 9 -6.05 19.23 -9.80
C ASP A 9 -5.36 17.91 -10.12
N LEU A 10 -4.29 17.57 -9.39
CA LEU A 10 -3.61 16.28 -9.50
C LEU A 10 -4.60 15.17 -9.11
N VAL A 11 -4.95 14.28 -10.04
CA VAL A 11 -5.92 13.20 -9.82
C VAL A 11 -5.23 11.92 -9.41
N SER A 12 -4.15 11.56 -10.12
CA SER A 12 -3.39 10.36 -9.85
C SER A 12 -1.93 10.50 -10.25
N VAL A 13 -1.09 9.66 -9.65
CA VAL A 13 0.31 9.49 -10.05
C VAL A 13 0.53 8.00 -10.30
N GLU A 14 0.99 7.67 -11.49
CA GLU A 14 1.44 6.33 -11.84
C GLU A 14 2.97 6.29 -11.74
N VAL A 15 3.48 5.29 -11.03
CA VAL A 15 4.90 5.03 -10.85
C VAL A 15 5.16 3.61 -11.32
N SER A 16 6.08 3.40 -12.26
CA SER A 16 6.35 2.06 -12.79
C SER A 16 7.84 1.76 -12.84
N GLY A 17 8.17 0.53 -12.49
CA GLY A 17 9.48 -0.09 -12.61
C GLY A 17 9.34 -1.53 -13.08
N LEU A 18 10.48 -2.24 -13.19
CA LEU A 18 10.50 -3.62 -13.71
C LEU A 18 9.81 -4.62 -12.78
N SER A 19 9.94 -4.43 -11.48
CA SER A 19 9.47 -5.39 -10.45
C SER A 19 8.34 -4.86 -9.59
N ALA A 20 7.95 -3.60 -9.75
CA ALA A 20 6.83 -3.02 -9.03
C ALA A 20 6.22 -1.84 -9.80
N SER A 21 4.93 -1.60 -9.59
CA SER A 21 4.22 -0.43 -10.09
C SER A 21 3.21 0.05 -9.05
N LEU A 22 2.99 1.36 -8.97
CA LEU A 22 2.04 1.99 -8.06
C LEU A 22 1.11 2.91 -8.84
N LEU A 23 -0.18 2.86 -8.52
CA LEU A 23 -1.17 3.87 -8.87
C LEU A 23 -1.61 4.55 -7.59
N ILE A 24 -1.24 5.83 -7.46
CA ILE A 24 -1.50 6.65 -6.28
C ILE A 24 -2.65 7.59 -6.62
N THR A 25 -3.69 7.59 -5.80
CA THR A 25 -4.82 8.52 -5.90
C THR A 25 -5.05 9.20 -4.56
N HIS A 26 -6.08 10.06 -4.46
CA HIS A 26 -6.46 10.69 -3.20
C HIS A 26 -6.97 9.69 -2.15
N GLY A 27 -7.61 8.60 -2.59
CA GLY A 27 -8.32 7.66 -1.72
C GLY A 27 -7.65 6.29 -1.57
N SER A 28 -6.67 5.99 -2.42
CA SER A 28 -6.02 4.68 -2.42
C SER A 28 -4.62 4.71 -3.01
N ILE A 29 -3.83 3.72 -2.62
CA ILE A 29 -2.63 3.32 -3.34
C ILE A 29 -2.80 1.87 -3.76
N SER A 30 -2.79 1.63 -5.06
CA SER A 30 -2.71 0.28 -5.63
C SER A 30 -1.26 -0.02 -5.97
N ILE A 31 -0.73 -1.11 -5.46
CA ILE A 31 0.66 -1.54 -5.66
C ILE A 31 0.63 -2.90 -6.33
N TRP A 32 1.34 -3.05 -7.42
CA TRP A 32 1.67 -4.32 -8.02
C TRP A 32 3.13 -4.65 -7.71
N PHE A 33 3.38 -5.89 -7.26
CA PHE A 33 4.72 -6.46 -7.13
C PHE A 33 4.81 -7.68 -8.03
N GLY A 34 5.81 -7.69 -8.92
CA GLY A 34 6.13 -8.86 -9.72
C GLY A 34 6.95 -9.88 -8.93
N ARG A 35 6.99 -11.14 -9.39
CA ARG A 35 7.81 -12.23 -8.81
C ARG A 35 9.29 -11.89 -8.63
N SER A 36 9.81 -10.94 -9.41
CA SER A 36 11.21 -10.47 -9.31
C SER A 36 11.41 -9.39 -8.24
N ALA A 37 10.38 -8.97 -7.52
CA ALA A 37 10.48 -7.98 -6.47
C ALA A 37 11.34 -8.48 -5.31
N THR A 38 12.36 -7.71 -4.96
CA THR A 38 13.28 -8.07 -3.88
C THR A 38 12.70 -7.70 -2.50
N PRO A 39 13.13 -8.37 -1.41
CA PRO A 39 12.74 -7.99 -0.05
C PRO A 39 13.01 -6.51 0.28
N SER A 40 14.14 -5.98 -0.19
CA SER A 40 14.50 -4.57 -0.04
C SER A 40 13.50 -3.64 -0.74
N LEU A 41 13.08 -3.96 -1.98
CA LEU A 41 12.09 -3.17 -2.71
C LEU A 41 10.76 -3.13 -1.97
N VAL A 42 10.22 -4.29 -1.58
CA VAL A 42 8.95 -4.39 -0.87
C VAL A 42 8.99 -3.59 0.44
N SER A 43 9.99 -3.86 1.28
CA SER A 43 10.15 -3.20 2.58
C SER A 43 10.27 -1.68 2.43
N ARG A 44 11.09 -1.20 1.48
CA ARG A 44 11.26 0.23 1.23
C ARG A 44 9.98 0.90 0.73
N VAL A 45 9.22 0.27 -0.16
CA VAL A 45 7.96 0.83 -0.65
C VAL A 45 6.94 0.95 0.49
N ILE A 46 6.70 -0.14 1.22
CA ILE A 46 5.70 -0.17 2.30
C ILE A 46 6.08 0.82 3.42
N ARG A 47 7.33 0.85 3.86
CA ARG A 47 7.79 1.80 4.89
C ARG A 47 7.81 3.24 4.41
N THR A 48 8.08 3.49 3.13
CA THR A 48 8.00 4.86 2.57
C THR A 48 6.57 5.37 2.66
N ILE A 49 5.58 4.55 2.31
CA ILE A 49 4.16 4.89 2.44
C ILE A 49 3.80 5.18 3.91
N ALA A 50 4.19 4.29 4.83
CA ALA A 50 3.94 4.47 6.27
C ALA A 50 4.54 5.76 6.83
N ARG A 51 5.75 6.13 6.39
CA ARG A 51 6.40 7.37 6.80
C ARG A 51 5.73 8.63 6.25
N ILE A 52 5.17 8.57 5.04
CA ILE A 52 4.43 9.69 4.44
C ILE A 52 3.05 9.85 5.09
N ASP A 53 2.36 8.74 5.33
CA ASP A 53 1.03 8.74 5.94
C ASP A 53 0.83 7.46 6.79
N CYS A 54 1.08 7.59 8.09
CA CYS A 54 0.92 6.46 9.03
C CYS A 54 -0.56 6.11 9.30
N ALA A 55 -1.50 6.94 8.85
CA ALA A 55 -2.93 6.64 8.88
C ALA A 55 -3.38 5.74 7.71
N THR A 56 -2.44 5.32 6.85
CA THR A 56 -2.71 4.33 5.81
C THR A 56 -3.09 2.99 6.43
N GLU A 57 -4.03 2.30 5.80
CA GLU A 57 -4.54 1.02 6.25
C GLU A 57 -4.63 0.03 5.09
N HIS A 58 -4.44 -1.26 5.39
CA HIS A 58 -4.74 -2.33 4.45
C HIS A 58 -5.72 -3.32 5.07
N GLU A 59 -6.82 -3.59 4.38
CA GLU A 59 -7.73 -4.65 4.78
C GLU A 59 -7.25 -5.99 4.22
N ARG A 60 -7.14 -6.97 5.10
CA ARG A 60 -6.63 -8.28 4.77
C ARG A 60 -7.58 -9.36 5.24
N VAL A 61 -7.89 -10.29 4.34
CA VAL A 61 -8.64 -11.50 4.67
C VAL A 61 -7.65 -12.65 4.85
N ILE A 62 -7.75 -13.36 5.97
CA ILE A 62 -6.90 -14.49 6.32
C ILE A 62 -7.80 -15.68 6.67
N LEU A 63 -7.44 -16.86 6.18
CA LEU A 63 -8.04 -18.13 6.60
C LEU A 63 -7.07 -18.77 7.59
N CYS A 64 -7.50 -18.93 8.84
CA CYS A 64 -6.64 -19.35 9.95
C CYS A 64 -7.42 -20.13 11.02
N ASP A 65 -6.71 -20.80 11.91
CA ASP A 65 -7.31 -21.36 13.12
C ASP A 65 -7.75 -20.25 14.08
N PHE A 66 -8.63 -20.60 15.02
CA PHE A 66 -9.12 -19.63 16.02
C PHE A 66 -7.98 -19.02 16.85
N ASN A 67 -7.01 -19.85 17.24
CA ASN A 67 -5.91 -19.41 18.09
C ASN A 67 -4.95 -18.45 17.37
N GLU A 68 -4.79 -18.61 16.05
CA GLU A 68 -3.92 -17.75 15.24
C GLU A 68 -4.46 -16.31 15.14
N ILE A 69 -5.77 -16.10 15.34
CA ILE A 69 -6.36 -14.76 15.37
C ILE A 69 -5.67 -13.89 16.43
N SER A 70 -5.47 -14.43 17.64
CA SER A 70 -4.79 -13.72 18.72
C SER A 70 -3.32 -13.46 18.42
N ASP A 71 -2.66 -14.31 17.63
CA ASP A 71 -1.26 -14.10 17.20
C ASP A 71 -1.14 -12.93 16.23
N PHE A 72 -2.12 -12.74 15.34
CA PHE A 72 -2.20 -11.57 14.46
C PHE A 72 -2.44 -10.29 15.26
N GLU A 73 -3.38 -10.31 16.21
CA GLU A 73 -3.66 -9.16 17.08
C GLU A 73 -2.45 -8.79 17.96
N GLY A 74 -1.75 -9.80 18.50
CA GLY A 74 -0.53 -9.62 19.28
C GLY A 74 0.60 -8.95 18.49
N ARG A 75 0.61 -9.09 17.15
CA ARG A 75 1.55 -8.41 16.24
C ARG A 75 0.99 -7.11 15.66
N GLY A 76 -0.14 -6.63 16.17
CA GLY A 76 -0.67 -5.31 15.87
C GLY A 76 -1.64 -5.23 14.69
N TYR A 77 -2.07 -6.36 14.12
CA TYR A 77 -3.24 -6.35 13.25
C TYR A 77 -4.49 -6.07 14.08
N VAL A 78 -5.47 -5.39 13.51
CA VAL A 78 -6.74 -5.08 14.18
C VAL A 78 -7.83 -5.98 13.60
N LEU A 79 -8.35 -6.92 14.38
CA LEU A 79 -9.44 -7.77 13.95
C LEU A 79 -10.72 -6.93 13.78
N THR A 80 -11.32 -6.95 12.60
CA THR A 80 -12.58 -6.25 12.33
C THR A 80 -13.77 -7.19 12.35
N SER A 81 -13.60 -8.42 11.85
CA SER A 81 -14.61 -9.45 11.86
C SER A 81 -13.99 -10.81 11.62
N TYR A 82 -14.66 -11.88 12.04
CA TYR A 82 -14.31 -13.23 11.65
C TYR A 82 -15.57 -14.09 11.60
N ALA A 83 -15.55 -15.10 10.74
CA ALA A 83 -16.63 -16.07 10.61
C ALA A 83 -16.05 -17.47 10.44
N ARG A 84 -16.72 -18.47 10.98
CA ARG A 84 -16.33 -19.87 10.78
C ARG A 84 -16.53 -20.26 9.32
N SER A 85 -15.53 -20.91 8.74
CA SER A 85 -15.50 -21.39 7.36
C SER A 85 -14.97 -22.82 7.34
N GLY A 86 -15.87 -23.79 7.54
CA GLY A 86 -15.51 -25.19 7.74
C GLY A 86 -14.82 -25.40 9.10
N ASP A 87 -13.62 -25.97 9.05
CA ASP A 87 -12.77 -26.21 10.23
C ASP A 87 -11.88 -25.01 10.59
N MET A 88 -11.80 -24.01 9.72
CA MET A 88 -11.03 -22.78 9.92
C MET A 88 -11.94 -21.56 10.12
N TYR A 89 -11.32 -20.40 10.33
CA TYR A 89 -11.97 -19.11 10.42
C TYR A 89 -11.49 -18.19 9.31
N ARG A 90 -12.44 -17.55 8.62
CA ARG A 90 -12.18 -16.43 7.73
C ARG A 90 -12.19 -15.16 8.56
N ALA A 91 -11.02 -14.67 8.92
CA ALA A 91 -10.83 -13.44 9.67
C ALA A 91 -10.49 -12.27 8.73
N ILE A 92 -11.05 -11.11 9.01
CA ILE A 92 -10.75 -9.84 8.35
C ILE A 92 -10.00 -8.97 9.35
N PHE A 93 -8.82 -8.54 8.95
CA PHE A 93 -7.96 -7.67 9.73
C PHE A 93 -7.74 -6.35 8.99
N VAL A 94 -7.49 -5.30 9.76
CA VAL A 94 -6.87 -4.08 9.28
C VAL A 94 -5.41 -4.08 9.73
N VAL A 95 -4.51 -3.84 8.79
CA VAL A 95 -3.09 -3.61 9.03
C VAL A 95 -2.86 -2.11 9.14
N PRO A 96 -2.62 -1.56 10.34
CA PRO A 96 -2.31 -0.15 10.51
C PRO A 96 -0.85 0.14 10.14
N PHE A 97 -0.63 1.16 9.30
CA PHE A 97 0.73 1.56 8.92
C PHE A 97 1.45 2.36 10.02
N SER A 98 0.79 2.63 11.14
CA SER A 98 1.36 3.28 12.31
C SER A 98 2.08 2.33 13.29
N ARG A 99 2.03 1.01 13.05
CA ARG A 99 2.64 -0.01 13.92
C ARG A 99 3.73 -0.78 13.18
N GLU A 100 4.97 -0.68 13.63
CA GLU A 100 6.11 -1.36 13.01
C GLU A 100 5.94 -2.89 12.99
N ASP A 101 5.53 -3.53 14.08
CA ASP A 101 5.32 -4.99 14.12
C ASP A 101 4.28 -5.46 13.09
N ALA A 102 3.25 -4.64 12.86
CA ALA A 102 2.21 -4.93 11.87
C ALA A 102 2.76 -4.76 10.44
N LEU A 103 3.59 -3.74 10.22
CA LEU A 103 4.28 -3.55 8.94
C LEU A 103 5.24 -4.70 8.63
N ASP A 104 6.00 -5.16 9.61
CA ASP A 104 6.93 -6.28 9.47
C ASP A 104 6.19 -7.55 9.06
N LEU A 105 5.14 -7.90 9.80
CA LEU A 105 4.30 -9.04 9.46
C LEU A 105 3.65 -8.90 8.07
N PHE A 106 3.24 -7.69 7.72
CA PHE A 106 2.64 -7.43 6.41
C PHE A 106 3.65 -7.57 5.28
N ILE A 107 4.87 -7.06 5.45
CA ILE A 107 5.97 -7.21 4.49
C ILE A 107 6.31 -8.69 4.31
N ASP A 108 6.47 -9.46 5.39
CA ASP A 108 6.76 -10.88 5.31
C ASP A 108 5.67 -11.64 4.54
N SER A 109 4.42 -11.29 4.80
CA SER A 109 3.28 -11.90 4.12
C SER A 109 3.19 -11.55 2.63
N ILE A 110 3.66 -10.35 2.24
CA ILE A 110 3.78 -9.95 0.83
C ILE A 110 4.88 -10.79 0.16
N LEU A 111 6.02 -10.97 0.83
CA LEU A 111 7.14 -11.75 0.29
C LEU A 111 6.79 -13.22 0.09
N ASP A 112 6.08 -13.83 1.05
CA ASP A 112 5.54 -15.18 0.89
C ASP A 112 4.58 -15.26 -0.30
N ALA A 113 3.70 -14.27 -0.48
CA ALA A 113 2.78 -14.24 -1.62
C ALA A 113 3.51 -14.04 -2.97
N ILE A 114 4.55 -13.20 -3.03
CA ILE A 114 5.41 -12.99 -4.21
C ILE A 114 6.10 -14.30 -4.64
N SER A 115 6.48 -15.15 -3.67
CA SER A 115 7.08 -16.46 -3.96
C SER A 115 6.14 -17.40 -4.73
N LYS A 116 4.82 -17.16 -4.64
CA LYS A 116 3.75 -17.95 -5.27
C LYS A 116 3.27 -17.32 -6.59
N GLY A 117 3.44 -16.02 -6.77
CA GLY A 117 2.91 -15.31 -7.93
C GLY A 117 3.15 -13.81 -7.90
N ASP A 118 2.81 -13.12 -8.99
CA ASP A 118 2.68 -11.67 -8.93
C ASP A 118 1.51 -11.32 -8.01
N ILE A 119 1.62 -10.22 -7.28
CA ILE A 119 0.57 -9.79 -6.34
C ILE A 119 0.18 -8.34 -6.58
N SER A 120 -1.07 -8.03 -6.21
CA SER A 120 -1.58 -6.67 -6.14
C SER A 120 -2.09 -6.40 -4.73
N VAL A 121 -1.67 -5.28 -4.17
CA VAL A 121 -2.04 -4.79 -2.84
C VAL A 121 -2.76 -3.46 -3.01
N SER A 122 -3.95 -3.32 -2.43
CA SER A 122 -4.67 -2.05 -2.39
C SER A 122 -4.68 -1.53 -0.96
N LEU A 123 -4.25 -0.28 -0.79
CA LEU A 123 -4.19 0.41 0.49
C LEU A 123 -5.29 1.47 0.54
N ARG A 124 -6.01 1.54 1.66
CA ARG A 124 -6.86 2.67 2.00
C ARG A 124 -5.98 3.82 2.45
N TRP A 125 -6.05 4.92 1.72
CA TRP A 125 -5.17 6.07 1.90
C TRP A 125 -6.02 7.34 1.84
N ARG A 126 -5.62 8.38 2.58
CA ARG A 126 -6.33 9.69 2.59
C ARG A 126 -5.35 10.83 2.40
N GLY A 127 -4.58 10.76 1.33
CA GLY A 127 -3.56 11.75 1.03
C GLY A 127 -3.96 12.63 -0.12
N GLY A 128 -4.02 13.94 0.13
CA GLY A 128 -4.23 14.93 -0.90
C GLY A 128 -2.99 15.15 -1.79
N PRO A 129 -3.04 16.16 -2.68
CA PRO A 129 -1.99 16.42 -3.68
C PRO A 129 -0.59 16.58 -3.08
N VAL A 130 -0.49 17.14 -1.87
CA VAL A 130 0.78 17.32 -1.16
C VAL A 130 1.42 15.98 -0.80
N ARG A 131 0.65 15.04 -0.23
CA ARG A 131 1.17 13.71 0.14
C ARG A 131 1.47 12.87 -1.09
N MET A 132 0.65 12.97 -2.14
CA MET A 132 0.93 12.30 -3.42
C MET A 132 2.27 12.74 -4.02
N ARG A 133 2.54 14.05 -4.03
CA ARG A 133 3.84 14.58 -4.48
C ARG A 133 4.99 14.13 -3.58
N ALA A 134 4.82 14.20 -2.26
CA ALA A 134 5.85 13.76 -1.32
C ALA A 134 6.20 12.27 -1.49
N LEU A 135 5.19 11.42 -1.63
CA LEU A 135 5.39 9.99 -1.90
C LEU A 135 6.09 9.78 -3.24
N CYS A 136 5.68 10.47 -4.30
CA CYS A 136 6.32 10.39 -5.62
C CYS A 136 7.83 10.74 -5.54
N GLU A 137 8.18 11.81 -4.83
CA GLU A 137 9.58 12.20 -4.65
C GLU A 137 10.38 11.17 -3.84
N GLU A 138 9.81 10.58 -2.80
CA GLU A 138 10.48 9.50 -2.07
C GLU A 138 10.64 8.24 -2.93
N LEU A 139 9.65 7.88 -3.75
CA LEU A 139 9.74 6.73 -4.66
C LEU A 139 10.82 6.94 -5.73
N LYS A 140 11.01 8.17 -6.24
CA LYS A 140 12.13 8.50 -7.13
C LYS A 140 13.49 8.20 -6.49
N ARG A 141 13.65 8.52 -5.20
CA ARG A 141 14.90 8.30 -4.45
C ARG A 141 15.22 6.82 -4.23
N LEU A 142 14.25 5.91 -4.38
CA LEU A 142 14.48 4.48 -4.22
C LEU A 142 15.23 3.85 -5.40
N ASN A 143 15.31 4.53 -6.56
CA ASN A 143 15.98 4.04 -7.78
C ASN A 143 15.46 2.68 -8.31
N TYR A 144 14.25 2.25 -7.93
CA TYR A 144 13.60 1.05 -8.46
C TYR A 144 12.60 1.34 -9.60
N PHE A 145 12.20 2.60 -9.75
CA PHE A 145 11.16 3.04 -10.68
C PHE A 145 11.76 3.95 -11.74
N THR A 146 11.33 3.77 -12.98
CA THR A 146 11.86 4.49 -14.15
C THR A 146 10.84 5.41 -14.79
N ARG A 147 9.55 5.15 -14.60
CA ARG A 147 8.46 5.92 -15.20
C ARG A 147 7.59 6.55 -14.11
N PHE A 148 7.31 7.85 -14.28
CA PHE A 148 6.45 8.63 -13.40
C PHE A 148 5.50 9.47 -14.28
N ILE A 149 4.20 9.23 -14.16
CA ILE A 149 3.16 9.96 -14.91
C ILE A 149 2.24 10.61 -13.90
N SER A 150 2.06 11.93 -14.00
CA SER A 150 1.09 12.66 -13.20
C SER A 150 -0.11 12.99 -14.07
N ASN A 151 -1.29 12.56 -13.65
CA ASN A 151 -2.54 12.82 -14.35
C ASN A 151 -3.29 13.95 -13.63
N TYR A 152 -3.67 14.97 -14.37
CA TYR A 152 -4.39 16.14 -13.86
C TYR A 152 -5.81 16.17 -14.41
N ARG A 153 -6.76 16.65 -13.62
CA ARG A 153 -8.08 16.97 -14.10
C ARG A 153 -7.97 18.25 -14.93
N THR A 154 -8.34 18.16 -16.19
CA THR A 154 -8.60 19.34 -17.01
C THR A 154 -10.06 19.69 -16.80
N ASP A 155 -10.32 20.82 -16.15
CA ASP A 155 -11.66 21.41 -16.18
C ASP A 155 -11.90 21.96 -17.60
N GLU A 156 -12.80 21.29 -18.33
CA GLU A 156 -13.42 21.82 -19.56
C GLU A 156 -14.22 23.10 -19.22
#